data_AF-A0A952SVL0-F1
#
_entry.id   AF-A0A952SVL0-F1
#
_cell.length_a   1.000
_cell.length_b   1.000
_cell.length_c   1.000
_cell.angle_alpha   90.00
_cell.angle_beta   90.00
_cell.angle_gamma   90.00
#
_symmetry.space_group_name_H-M   'P 1'
#
loop_
_entity.id
_entity.type
_entity.pdbx_description
1 polymer ?
#
loop_
_entity_poly.entity_id
_entity_poly.type
_entity_poly.pdbx_seq_one_letter_code
_entity_poly.pdbx_strand_id
1 'polypeptide(L)' 'MAKAKTEALELIKQLPDDVTTGGIIEELFFKQQVGKGLQDVAEGRVLTHQELKERIAKWRRSAGR' A
#
# COMPACT_ATOMS: atom_id res chain seq x y z
N MET A 1 10.35 14.27 -13.46
CA MET A 1 10.27 14.02 -12.01
C MET A 1 9.13 14.84 -11.44
N ALA A 2 7.89 14.34 -11.49
CA ALA A 2 6.85 14.93 -10.65
C ALA A 2 7.30 14.75 -9.20
N LYS A 3 7.48 15.84 -8.46
CA LYS A 3 7.90 15.77 -7.06
C LYS A 3 6.74 15.12 -6.29
N ALA A 4 7.00 14.22 -5.34
CA ALA A 4 5.96 13.52 -4.56
C ALA A 4 4.80 14.44 -4.08
N LYS A 5 5.11 15.70 -3.78
CA LYS A 5 4.14 16.77 -3.49
C LYS A 5 3.10 16.98 -4.61
N THR A 6 3.51 17.08 -5.88
CA THR A 6 2.63 17.29 -7.02
C THR A 6 1.68 16.12 -7.21
N GLU A 7 2.17 14.88 -7.12
CA GLU A 7 1.34 13.68 -7.24
C GLU A 7 0.34 13.53 -6.10
N ALA A 8 0.73 13.94 -4.88
CA ALA A 8 -0.18 14.00 -3.74
C ALA A 8 -1.28 15.05 -3.97
N LEU A 9 -0.92 16.25 -4.46
CA LEU A 9 -1.89 17.30 -4.76
C LEU A 9 -2.87 16.89 -5.87
N GLU A 10 -2.38 16.26 -6.94
CA GLU A 10 -3.24 15.74 -8.02
C GLU A 10 -4.23 14.70 -7.52
N LEU A 11 -3.79 13.79 -6.65
CA LEU A 11 -4.67 12.82 -6.01
C LEU A 11 -5.72 13.50 -5.11
N ILE A 12 -5.30 14.45 -4.28
CA ILE A 12 -6.22 15.15 -3.37
C ILE A 12 -7.31 15.89 -4.16
N LYS A 13 -6.97 16.50 -5.30
CA LYS A 13 -7.95 17.17 -6.18
C LYS A 13 -9.00 16.24 -6.78
N GLN A 14 -8.75 14.93 -6.81
CA GLN A 14 -9.69 13.94 -7.35
C GLN A 14 -10.59 13.33 -6.27
N LEU A 15 -10.35 13.62 -4.99
CA LEU A 15 -11.17 13.15 -3.89
C LEU A 15 -12.50 13.93 -3.80
N PRO A 16 -13.54 13.34 -3.19
CA PRO A 16 -14.78 14.04 -2.88
C PRO A 16 -14.54 15.29 -2.02
N ASP A 17 -15.35 16.33 -2.21
CA ASP A 17 -15.23 17.59 -1.45
C ASP A 17 -15.47 17.42 0.06
N ASP A 18 -16.22 16.39 0.45
CA ASP A 18 -16.52 16.05 1.85
C ASP A 18 -15.52 15.07 2.47
N VAL A 19 -14.41 14.77 1.79
CA VAL A 19 -13.38 13.87 2.30
C VAL A 19 -12.77 14.42 3.59
N THR A 20 -12.67 13.56 4.59
CA THR A 20 -11.99 13.91 5.84
C THR A 20 -10.48 13.89 5.66
N THR A 21 -9.75 14.60 6.53
CA THR A 21 -8.28 14.50 6.59
C THR A 21 -7.80 13.06 6.75
N GLY A 22 -8.55 12.23 7.50
CA GLY A 22 -8.26 10.80 7.65
C GLY A 22 -8.35 10.05 6.32
N GLY A 23 -9.41 10.27 5.56
CA GLY A 23 -9.59 9.67 4.23
C GLY A 23 -8.51 10.11 3.22
N ILE A 24 -8.07 11.37 3.27
CA ILE A 24 -6.94 11.85 2.45
C ILE A 24 -5.67 11.05 2.78
N ILE A 25 -5.38 10.86 4.08
CA ILE A 25 -4.20 10.11 4.54
C ILE A 25 -4.29 8.64 4.08
N GLU A 26 -5.45 8.01 4.24
CA GLU A 26 -5.69 6.63 3.80
C GLU A 26 -5.42 6.46 2.30
N GLU A 27 -5.96 7.35 1.47
CA GLU A 27 -5.79 7.26 0.02
C GLU A 27 -4.32 7.47 -0.39
N LEU A 28 -3.61 8.40 0.25
CA LEU A 28 -2.18 8.61 0.01
C LEU A 28 -1.35 7.35 0.38
N PHE A 29 -1.65 6.71 1.51
CA PHE A 29 -1.00 5.48 1.91
C PHE A 29 -1.34 4.32 0.97
N PHE A 30 -2.60 4.22 0.54
CA PHE A 30 -3.03 3.21 -0.42
C PHE A 30 -2.23 3.32 -1.72
N LYS A 31 -2.18 4.51 -2.34
CA LYS A 31 -1.38 4.76 -3.55
C LYS A 31 0.09 4.41 -3.35
N GLN A 32 0.68 4.77 -2.20
CA GLN A 32 2.07 4.44 -1.89
C GLN A 32 2.29 2.93 -1.80
N GLN A 33 1.39 2.18 -1.14
CA GLN A 33 1.51 0.73 -1.00
C GLN A 33 1.34 0.01 -2.34
N VAL A 34 0.40 0.45 -3.17
CA VAL A 34 0.24 -0.09 -4.54
C VAL A 34 1.50 0.15 -5.36
N GLY A 35 2.05 1.37 -5.33
CA GLY A 35 3.29 1.69 -6.04
C GLY A 35 4.47 0.81 -5.61
N LYS A 36 4.64 0.59 -4.30
CA LYS A 36 5.63 -0.34 -3.76
C LYS A 36 5.40 -1.78 -4.23
N GLY A 37 4.16 -2.24 -4.21
CA GLY A 37 3.80 -3.58 -4.69
C GLY A 37 4.13 -3.79 -6.18
N LEU A 38 3.87 -2.79 -7.02
CA LEU A 38 4.23 -2.84 -8.44
C LEU A 38 5.75 -2.90 -8.63
N GLN A 39 6.52 -2.13 -7.85
CA GLN A 39 7.97 -2.18 -7.85
C GLN A 39 8.49 -3.55 -7.37
N ASP A 40 7.91 -4.12 -6.32
CA ASP A 40 8.25 -5.45 -5.82
C ASP A 40 8.03 -6.53 -6.89
N VAL A 41 6.94 -6.42 -7.66
CA VAL A 41 6.68 -7.32 -8.80
C VAL A 41 7.74 -7.16 -9.88
N ALA A 42 8.08 -5.93 -10.26
CA ALA A 42 9.09 -5.65 -11.29
C ALA A 42 10.50 -6.16 -10.88
N GLU A 43 10.82 -6.10 -9.59
CA GLU A 43 12.10 -6.52 -9.02
C GLU A 43 12.11 -7.99 -8.59
N GLY A 44 11.03 -8.74 -8.86
CA GLY A 44 10.93 -10.17 -8.54
C GLY A 44 10.81 -10.48 -7.04
N ARG A 45 10.53 -9.47 -6.20
CA ARG A 45 10.21 -9.62 -4.76
C ARG A 45 8.77 -10.10 -4.57
N VAL A 46 8.43 -11.18 -5.24
CA VAL A 46 7.14 -11.85 -5.15
C VAL A 46 7.29 -13.16 -4.40
N LEU A 47 6.18 -13.70 -3.94
CA LEU A 47 6.10 -14.98 -3.27
C LEU A 47 4.91 -15.75 -3.80
N THR A 48 5.06 -17.06 -3.91
CA THR A 48 4.01 -17.97 -4.33
C THR A 48 2.90 -18.04 -3.29
N HIS A 49 1.72 -18.49 -3.72
CA HIS A 49 0.59 -18.71 -2.81
C HIS A 49 0.93 -19.64 -1.63
N GLN A 50 1.79 -20.64 -1.86
CA GLN A 50 2.20 -21.59 -0.83
C GLN A 50 3.12 -20.92 0.21
N GLU A 51 4.12 -20.16 -0.23
CA GLU A 51 4.99 -19.38 0.64
C GLU A 51 4.20 -18.36 1.48
N LEU A 52 3.16 -17.74 0.90
CA LEU A 52 2.26 -16.84 1.62
C LEU A 52 1.55 -17.55 2.77
N LYS A 53 0.96 -18.73 2.50
CA LYS A 53 0.24 -19.53 3.50
C LYS A 53 1.15 -19.91 4.67
N GLU A 54 2.37 -20.32 4.38
CA GLU A 54 3.35 -20.68 5.41
C GLU A 54 3.74 -19.48 6.28
N ARG A 55 3.93 -18.31 5.66
CA ARG A 55 4.24 -17.06 6.38
C ARG A 55 3.09 -16.65 7.30
N ILE A 56 1.84 -16.69 6.82
CA ILE A 56 0.66 -16.38 7.62
C ILE A 56 0.50 -17.39 8.78
N ALA A 57 0.72 -18.68 8.52
CA ALA A 57 0.65 -19.70 9.56
C ALA A 57 1.73 -19.51 10.64
N LYS A 58 2.95 -19.11 10.27
CA LYS A 58 4.03 -18.75 11.22
C LYS A 58 3.63 -17.52 12.05
N TRP A 59 3.13 -16.46 11.42
CA TRP A 59 2.70 -15.24 12.12
C TRP A 59 1.59 -15.53 13.14
N ARG A 60 0.60 -16.34 12.77
CA ARG A 60 -0.49 -16.75 13.67
C ARG A 60 0.01 -17.51 14.91
N ARG A 61 1.11 -18.25 14.79
CA ARG A 61 1.73 -18.98 15.92
C ARG A 61 2.61 -18.07 16.78
N SER A 62 3.25 -17.06 16.20
CA SER A 62 4.09 -16.10 16.95
C SER A 62 3.27 -15.02 17.68
N ALA A 63 2.03 -14.79 17.28
CA ALA A 63 1.15 -13.76 17.84
C ALA A 63 0.60 -14.09 19.24
N GLY A 64 1.21 -15.02 20.00
CA GLY A 64 0.90 -15.25 21.41
C GLY A 64 -0.58 -15.54 21.68
N ARG A 65 -1.16 -16.52 20.97
CA ARG A 65 -2.38 -17.20 21.43
C ARG A 65 -2.02 -18.56 21.98
#